data_AF-A0A5D2AQB4-F1
#
_entry.id   AF-A0A5D2AQB4-F1
#
_cell.length_a   1.000
_cell.length_b   1.000
_cell.length_c   1.000
_cell.angle_alpha   90.00
_cell.angle_beta   90.00
_cell.angle_gamma   90.00
#
_symmetry.space_group_name_H-M   'P 1'
#
loop_
_entity.id
_entity.type
_entity.pdbx_description
1 polymer ?
#
loop_
_entity_poly.entity_id
_entity_poly.type
_entity_poly.pdbx_seq_one_letter_code
_entity_poly.pdbx_strand_id
1 'polypeptide(L)'
;MEENNHKNNHQSCKTRLLPKRIILVRHGESEGNLDTSAYSTIPDYKISLTEGGRAQARLAGSHLRDLVSSHGPCPDWRVYFYVSPYERTRSTLREIGKSFSKKRVIGVREECRIREQDFGNFQVEERMKIIKETRERFGRFFYRFPEGESAADVFDRVSSFLESLWRDIDLNRLHSDSSQDLNLIIISHGLASRVFLMKWFKWTVEQFERLNNLGNCEIRVMELGHGGEYSLAINHSDEELLEWGLSPEMIKDQKWRIDGNKADWNDHCAWYLRSFFDYESDSEDDVERS
;
A
#
# COMPACT_ATOMS: atom_id res chain seq x y z
N MET A 1 58.09 20.49 -0.29
CA MET A 1 57.79 19.07 -0.61
C MET A 1 56.69 18.65 0.33
N GLU A 2 55.46 18.97 -0.06
CA GLU A 2 54.23 18.61 0.65
C GLU A 2 53.67 17.36 -0.02
N GLU A 3 53.64 16.24 0.69
CA GLU A 3 52.89 15.06 0.27
C GLU A 3 51.57 15.00 1.07
N ASN A 4 50.54 15.59 0.46
CA ASN A 4 49.15 15.46 0.87
C ASN A 4 48.66 14.04 0.56
N ASN A 5 48.65 13.17 1.56
CA ASN A 5 48.02 11.86 1.49
C ASN A 5 46.48 12.01 1.52
N HIS A 6 45.88 12.20 0.33
CA HIS A 6 44.44 12.05 0.13
C HIS A 6 44.05 10.57 0.31
N LYS A 7 43.56 10.23 1.51
CA LYS A 7 42.82 8.98 1.72
C LYS A 7 41.48 9.10 1.00
N ASN A 8 41.40 8.47 -0.17
CA ASN A 8 40.16 8.22 -0.91
C ASN A 8 39.13 7.57 0.01
N ASN A 9 38.13 8.36 0.41
CA ASN A 9 36.97 7.89 1.13
C ASN A 9 36.05 7.20 0.10
N HIS A 10 36.38 5.94 -0.26
CA HIS A 10 35.43 5.09 -0.97
C HIS A 10 34.27 4.80 -0.03
N GLN A 11 33.24 5.64 -0.17
CA GLN A 11 31.93 5.41 0.39
C GLN A 11 31.40 4.13 -0.25
N SER A 12 31.62 3.00 0.43
CA SER A 12 30.99 1.72 0.11
C SER A 12 29.50 1.98 -0.13
N CYS A 13 29.06 1.81 -1.37
CA CYS A 13 27.67 1.84 -1.74
C CYS A 13 27.02 0.66 -1.00
N LYS A 14 26.51 0.91 0.21
CA LYS A 14 25.78 -0.10 0.98
C LYS A 14 24.58 -0.49 0.12
N THR A 15 24.59 -1.73 -0.37
CA THR A 15 23.42 -2.33 -1.01
C THR A 15 22.22 -2.16 -0.09
N ARG A 16 21.22 -1.42 -0.55
CA ARG A 16 20.00 -1.12 0.20
C ARG A 16 19.28 -2.43 0.49
N LEU A 17 19.17 -2.80 1.76
CA LEU A 17 18.38 -3.95 2.19
C LEU A 17 16.91 -3.55 2.18
N LEU A 18 16.19 -4.02 1.19
CA LEU A 18 14.76 -3.80 1.06
C LEU A 18 13.99 -4.93 1.74
N PRO A 19 12.83 -4.64 2.36
CA PRO A 19 11.90 -5.69 2.71
C PRO A 19 11.60 -6.57 1.50
N LYS A 20 11.49 -7.88 1.73
CA LYS A 20 11.08 -8.79 0.67
C LYS A 20 9.63 -8.54 0.28
N ARG A 21 8.76 -8.30 1.26
CA ARG A 21 7.34 -8.05 1.04
C ARG A 21 6.86 -6.85 1.82
N ILE A 22 5.92 -6.14 1.21
CA ILE A 22 5.02 -5.20 1.87
C ILE A 22 3.61 -5.72 1.63
N ILE A 23 2.91 -6.05 2.71
CA ILE A 23 1.65 -6.76 2.66
C ILE A 23 0.57 -5.85 3.24
N LEU A 24 -0.39 -5.45 2.42
CA LEU A 24 -1.54 -4.67 2.84
C LEU A 24 -2.67 -5.60 3.26
N VAL A 25 -3.29 -5.32 4.39
CA VAL A 25 -4.41 -6.10 4.93
C VAL A 25 -5.52 -5.15 5.33
N ARG A 26 -6.72 -5.32 4.77
CA ARG A 26 -7.91 -4.61 5.27
C ARG A 26 -8.37 -5.27 6.57
N HIS A 27 -8.86 -4.46 7.52
CA HIS A 27 -9.50 -5.01 8.73
C HIS A 27 -10.62 -6.02 8.42
N GLY A 28 -10.87 -6.93 9.36
CA GLY A 28 -12.00 -7.86 9.31
C GLY A 28 -13.36 -7.15 9.35
N GLU A 29 -14.44 -7.87 9.11
CA GLU A 29 -15.79 -7.35 9.17
C GLU A 29 -16.07 -6.63 10.51
N SER A 30 -16.53 -5.39 10.41
CA SER A 30 -16.90 -4.57 11.57
C SER A 30 -18.41 -4.48 11.73
N GLU A 31 -18.86 -4.08 12.92
CA GLU A 31 -20.29 -3.81 13.18
C GLU A 31 -20.84 -2.79 12.16
N GLY A 32 -20.05 -1.76 11.85
CA GLY A 32 -20.37 -0.78 10.80
C GLY A 32 -20.34 -1.31 9.36
N ASN A 33 -19.80 -2.50 9.10
CA ASN A 33 -19.93 -3.16 7.79
C ASN A 33 -21.26 -3.91 7.66
N LEU A 34 -21.78 -4.47 8.77
CA LEU A 34 -23.09 -5.13 8.80
C LEU A 34 -24.23 -4.11 8.86
N ASP A 35 -24.07 -3.08 9.68
CA ASP A 35 -25.07 -2.07 9.92
C ASP A 35 -24.44 -0.67 9.91
N THR A 36 -24.72 0.08 8.85
CA THR A 36 -24.20 1.45 8.71
C THR A 36 -24.75 2.41 9.76
N SER A 37 -25.86 2.08 10.42
CA SER A 37 -26.43 2.90 11.49
C SER A 37 -25.48 3.02 12.69
N ALA A 38 -24.54 2.07 12.87
CA ALA A 38 -23.52 2.12 13.92
C ALA A 38 -22.69 3.41 13.89
N TYR A 39 -22.41 3.95 12.70
CA TYR A 39 -21.65 5.21 12.53
C TYR A 39 -22.43 6.47 12.94
N SER A 40 -23.72 6.36 13.25
CA SER A 40 -24.53 7.47 13.75
C SER A 40 -24.39 7.69 15.26
N THR A 41 -23.96 6.66 16.01
CA THR A 41 -23.90 6.69 17.48
C THR A 41 -22.52 6.35 18.03
N ILE A 42 -21.73 5.56 17.30
CA ILE A 42 -20.39 5.16 17.69
C ILE A 42 -19.39 5.91 16.79
N PRO A 43 -18.40 6.63 17.37
CA PRO A 43 -17.34 7.24 16.58
C PRO A 43 -16.61 6.19 15.73
N ASP A 44 -16.34 6.51 14.45
CA ASP A 44 -15.81 5.54 13.48
C ASP A 44 -14.58 4.76 14.01
N TYR A 45 -13.63 5.48 14.65
CA TYR A 45 -12.41 4.86 15.20
C TYR A 45 -12.67 3.84 16.32
N LYS A 46 -13.85 3.84 16.95
CA LYS A 46 -14.26 2.90 18.02
C LYS A 46 -15.10 1.73 17.54
N ILE A 47 -15.53 1.71 16.27
CA ILE A 47 -16.35 0.62 15.73
C ILE A 47 -15.58 -0.70 15.85
N SER A 48 -16.22 -1.69 16.47
CA SER A 48 -15.61 -2.98 16.79
C SER A 48 -15.74 -3.99 15.66
N LEU A 49 -14.92 -5.04 15.69
CA LEU A 49 -15.09 -6.21 14.83
C LEU A 49 -16.28 -7.05 15.30
N THR A 50 -16.97 -7.67 14.34
CA THR A 50 -17.92 -8.75 14.61
C THR A 50 -17.15 -10.03 15.01
N GLU A 51 -17.84 -11.07 15.49
CA GLU A 51 -17.19 -12.38 15.67
C GLU A 51 -16.76 -12.97 14.32
N GLY A 52 -17.55 -12.74 13.27
CA GLY A 52 -17.20 -13.09 11.88
C GLY A 52 -15.88 -12.42 11.46
N GLY A 53 -15.73 -11.12 11.71
CA GLY A 53 -14.51 -10.37 11.44
C GLY A 53 -13.29 -10.86 12.21
N ARG A 54 -13.47 -11.30 13.46
CA ARG A 54 -12.39 -11.96 14.22
C ARG A 54 -11.99 -13.30 13.61
N ALA A 55 -12.96 -14.10 13.17
CA ALA A 55 -12.69 -15.37 12.50
C ALA A 55 -11.97 -15.17 11.16
N GLN A 56 -12.40 -14.19 10.35
CA GLN A 56 -11.71 -13.78 9.12
C GLN A 56 -10.24 -13.41 9.40
N ALA A 57 -9.98 -12.64 10.46
CA ALA A 57 -8.63 -12.23 10.83
C ALA A 57 -7.74 -13.39 11.27
N ARG A 58 -8.29 -14.40 11.97
CA ARG A 58 -7.56 -15.64 12.32
C ARG A 58 -7.16 -16.44 11.07
N LEU A 59 -8.07 -16.55 10.10
CA LEU A 59 -7.79 -17.22 8.83
C LEU A 59 -6.71 -16.47 8.05
N ALA A 60 -6.87 -15.15 7.91
CA ALA A 60 -5.88 -14.30 7.26
C ALA A 60 -4.50 -14.40 7.93
N GLY A 61 -4.44 -14.47 9.27
CA GLY A 61 -3.18 -14.68 9.99
C GLY A 61 -2.50 -16.00 9.64
N SER A 62 -3.27 -17.07 9.44
CA SER A 62 -2.75 -18.38 9.02
C SER A 62 -2.21 -18.32 7.60
N HIS A 63 -2.96 -17.71 6.66
CA HIS A 63 -2.50 -17.52 5.29
C HIS A 63 -1.23 -16.64 5.21
N LEU A 64 -1.17 -15.55 5.98
CA LEU A 64 0.01 -14.68 6.03
C LEU A 64 1.24 -15.42 6.54
N ARG A 65 1.09 -16.25 7.58
CA ARG A 65 2.17 -17.09 8.11
C ARG A 65 2.69 -18.02 7.02
N ASP A 66 1.78 -18.72 6.33
CA ASP A 66 2.16 -19.68 5.30
C ASP A 66 2.80 -19.00 4.09
N LEU A 67 2.29 -17.83 3.69
CA LEU A 67 2.88 -16.98 2.64
C LEU A 67 4.33 -16.62 2.97
N VAL A 68 4.58 -16.06 4.16
CA VAL A 68 5.94 -15.60 4.52
C VAL A 68 6.90 -16.75 4.83
N SER A 69 6.39 -17.92 5.23
CA SER A 69 7.25 -19.07 5.53
C SER A 69 7.61 -19.93 4.33
N SER A 70 6.78 -19.96 3.30
CA SER A 70 6.90 -20.95 2.22
C SER A 70 7.61 -20.43 0.97
N HIS A 71 7.71 -19.11 0.80
CA HIS A 71 8.13 -18.49 -0.46
C HIS A 71 9.44 -17.70 -0.33
N GLY A 72 10.51 -18.28 0.23
CA GLY A 72 11.79 -17.57 0.25
C GLY A 72 13.07 -18.38 0.24
N PRO A 73 14.18 -17.76 -0.20
CA PRO A 73 15.48 -18.41 -0.24
C PRO A 73 16.04 -18.61 1.17
N CYS A 74 15.55 -17.85 2.16
CA CYS A 74 15.97 -17.96 3.55
C CYS A 74 14.89 -18.65 4.42
N PRO A 75 15.25 -19.71 5.17
CA PRO A 75 14.35 -20.31 6.16
C PRO A 75 14.08 -19.40 7.37
N ASP A 76 14.82 -18.30 7.50
CA ASP A 76 14.70 -17.32 8.57
C ASP A 76 14.04 -16.02 8.08
N TRP A 77 12.75 -15.87 8.39
CA TRP A 77 11.93 -14.70 8.06
C TRP A 77 11.49 -13.96 9.32
N ARG A 78 11.28 -12.65 9.18
CA ARG A 78 10.77 -11.74 10.22
C ARG A 78 9.58 -10.94 9.72
N VAL A 79 8.69 -10.58 10.65
CA VAL A 79 7.55 -9.70 10.39
C VAL A 79 7.60 -8.45 11.26
N TYR A 80 7.33 -7.30 10.66
CA TYR A 80 7.08 -6.04 11.36
C TYR A 80 5.68 -5.54 11.00
N PHE A 81 4.88 -5.18 12.01
CA PHE A 81 3.52 -4.72 11.77
C PHE A 81 3.42 -3.20 11.84
N TYR A 82 2.72 -2.60 10.87
CA TYR A 82 2.10 -1.29 11.01
C TYR A 82 0.59 -1.47 11.15
N VAL A 83 -0.04 -0.70 12.02
CA VAL A 83 -1.49 -0.80 12.25
C VAL A 83 -2.11 0.58 12.41
N SER A 84 -3.26 0.80 11.77
CA SER A 84 -4.07 1.98 12.02
C SER A 84 -4.57 2.00 13.47
N PRO A 85 -4.71 3.19 14.11
CA PRO A 85 -5.16 3.30 15.50
C PRO A 85 -6.62 2.87 15.74
N TYR A 86 -7.40 2.57 14.71
CA TYR A 86 -8.82 2.24 14.85
C TYR A 86 -8.99 0.88 15.54
N GLU A 87 -10.06 0.73 16.33
CA GLU A 87 -10.27 -0.48 17.12
C GLU A 87 -10.40 -1.72 16.24
N ARG A 88 -11.13 -1.63 15.11
CA ARG A 88 -11.24 -2.73 14.14
C ARG A 88 -9.90 -3.19 13.56
N THR A 89 -8.97 -2.29 13.27
CA THR A 89 -7.63 -2.64 12.76
C THR A 89 -6.76 -3.23 13.85
N ARG A 90 -6.81 -2.67 15.07
CA ARG A 90 -6.09 -3.22 16.24
C ARG A 90 -6.60 -4.60 16.63
N SER A 91 -7.91 -4.83 16.58
CA SER A 91 -8.52 -6.13 16.81
C SER A 91 -8.15 -7.15 15.74
N THR A 92 -8.12 -6.73 14.47
CA THR A 92 -7.62 -7.57 13.36
C THR A 92 -6.17 -7.98 13.61
N LEU A 93 -5.29 -7.04 14.00
CA LEU A 93 -3.90 -7.33 14.35
C LEU A 93 -3.79 -8.35 15.49
N ARG A 94 -4.60 -8.23 16.55
CA ARG A 94 -4.56 -9.17 17.67
C ARG A 94 -4.89 -10.60 17.23
N GLU A 95 -5.85 -10.77 16.33
CA GLU A 95 -6.20 -12.10 15.80
C GLU A 95 -5.14 -12.63 14.82
N ILE A 96 -4.66 -11.81 13.88
CA ILE A 96 -3.57 -12.17 12.95
C ILE A 96 -2.30 -12.55 13.70
N GLY A 97 -1.95 -11.78 14.73
CA GLY A 97 -0.73 -11.95 15.52
C GLY A 97 -0.65 -13.29 16.23
N LYS A 98 -1.78 -13.97 16.48
CA LYS A 98 -1.81 -15.31 17.10
C LYS A 98 -1.15 -16.39 16.22
N SER A 99 -1.12 -16.19 14.90
CA SER A 99 -0.47 -17.11 13.97
C SER A 99 1.07 -16.98 13.97
N PHE A 100 1.62 -15.95 14.60
CA PHE A 100 3.06 -15.69 14.61
C PHE A 100 3.67 -15.98 15.98
N SER A 101 4.77 -16.74 15.99
CA SER A 101 5.55 -16.88 17.23
C SER A 101 6.22 -15.55 17.59
N LYS A 102 6.34 -15.26 18.90
CA LYS A 102 6.99 -14.02 19.40
C LYS A 102 8.41 -13.81 18.85
N LYS A 103 9.13 -14.88 18.53
CA LYS A 103 10.47 -14.79 17.94
C LYS A 103 10.42 -14.20 16.53
N ARG A 104 9.39 -14.50 15.74
CA ARG A 104 9.25 -14.05 14.34
C ARG A 104 8.81 -12.59 14.22
N VAL A 105 8.14 -12.05 15.24
CA VAL A 105 7.65 -10.67 15.27
C VAL A 105 8.73 -9.76 15.85
N ILE A 106 9.30 -8.88 15.03
CA ILE A 106 10.37 -7.97 15.46
C ILE A 106 9.84 -6.64 15.99
N GLY A 107 8.59 -6.28 15.69
CA GLY A 107 7.99 -5.07 16.21
C GLY A 107 6.59 -4.80 15.66
N VAL A 108 5.92 -3.87 16.32
CA VAL A 108 4.62 -3.32 15.94
C VAL A 108 4.68 -1.81 16.12
N ARG A 109 4.13 -1.05 15.17
CA ARG A 109 3.94 0.39 15.28
C ARG A 109 2.51 0.78 14.94
N GLU A 110 1.88 1.53 15.82
CA GLU A 110 0.64 2.22 15.50
C GLU A 110 0.97 3.43 14.61
N GLU A 111 0.26 3.57 13.48
CA GLU A 111 0.49 4.63 12.50
C GLU A 111 -0.84 5.34 12.19
N CYS A 112 -0.95 6.58 12.64
CA CYS A 112 -2.18 7.37 12.48
C CYS A 112 -2.45 7.74 11.02
N ARG A 113 -1.41 7.90 10.19
CA ARG A 113 -1.53 8.33 8.79
C ARG A 113 -2.12 7.27 7.85
N ILE A 114 -2.27 6.02 8.30
CA ILE A 114 -2.89 4.92 7.55
C ILE A 114 -4.32 4.58 8.06
N ARG A 115 -4.99 5.51 8.76
CA ARG A 115 -6.41 5.39 9.13
C ARG A 115 -7.35 5.56 7.92
N GLU A 116 -8.62 5.16 8.06
CA GLU A 116 -9.62 5.32 6.99
C GLU A 116 -9.86 6.80 6.66
N GLN A 117 -10.40 7.08 5.46
CA GLN A 117 -10.94 8.40 5.13
C GLN A 117 -11.95 8.84 6.18
N ASP A 118 -11.78 10.07 6.67
CA ASP A 118 -12.78 10.68 7.54
C ASP A 118 -14.02 11.08 6.72
N PHE A 119 -15.19 10.63 7.16
CA PHE A 119 -16.49 10.96 6.56
C PHE A 119 -17.25 12.04 7.36
N GLY A 120 -16.57 12.68 8.33
CA GLY A 120 -17.16 13.58 9.32
C GLY A 120 -17.45 12.86 10.64
N ASN A 121 -17.88 13.62 11.65
CA ASN A 121 -18.00 13.14 13.03
C ASN A 121 -18.97 11.95 13.21
N PHE A 122 -20.22 12.11 12.77
CA PHE A 122 -21.26 11.07 12.80
C PHE A 122 -21.97 11.00 11.46
N GLN A 123 -22.26 9.78 11.01
CA GLN A 123 -22.82 9.51 9.69
C GLN A 123 -24.33 9.29 9.80
N VAL A 124 -25.10 10.39 9.74
CA VAL A 124 -26.57 10.34 9.72
C VAL A 124 -27.03 9.81 8.36
N GLU A 125 -27.83 8.73 8.35
CA GLU A 125 -28.17 7.98 7.13
C GLU A 125 -28.75 8.84 6.00
N GLU A 126 -29.74 9.67 6.30
CA GLU A 126 -30.39 10.55 5.32
C GLU A 126 -29.39 11.51 4.67
N ARG A 127 -28.50 12.10 5.48
CA ARG A 127 -27.43 12.99 5.01
C ARG A 127 -26.41 12.22 4.18
N MET A 128 -26.05 11.01 4.60
CA MET A 128 -25.10 10.16 3.89
C MET A 128 -25.61 9.71 2.52
N LYS A 129 -26.92 9.51 2.35
CA LYS A 129 -27.51 9.20 1.05
C LYS A 129 -27.27 10.34 0.04
N ILE A 130 -27.60 11.56 0.43
CA ILE A 130 -27.39 12.76 -0.41
C ILE A 130 -25.91 12.97 -0.71
N ILE A 131 -25.04 12.76 0.28
CA ILE A 131 -23.58 12.86 0.13
C ILE A 131 -23.07 11.84 -0.89
N LYS A 132 -23.51 10.59 -0.82
CA LYS A 132 -23.11 9.53 -1.76
C LYS A 132 -23.53 9.85 -3.20
N GLU A 133 -24.77 10.28 -3.42
CA GLU A 133 -25.26 10.70 -4.74
C GLU A 133 -24.47 11.90 -5.30
N THR A 134 -24.16 12.88 -4.44
CA THR A 134 -23.35 14.05 -4.83
C THR A 134 -21.92 13.62 -5.19
N ARG A 135 -21.33 12.72 -4.41
CA ARG A 135 -19.99 12.21 -4.62
C ARG A 135 -19.86 11.44 -5.93
N GLU A 136 -20.85 10.62 -6.28
CA GLU A 136 -20.86 9.89 -7.56
C GLU A 136 -20.84 10.84 -8.76
N ARG A 137 -21.54 11.98 -8.66
CA ARG A 137 -21.55 13.00 -9.71
C ARG A 137 -20.28 13.85 -9.76
N PHE A 138 -19.62 14.08 -8.61
CA PHE A 138 -18.44 14.94 -8.51
C PHE A 138 -17.14 14.22 -8.88
N GLY A 139 -17.04 12.92 -8.57
CA GLY A 139 -15.80 12.14 -8.68
C GLY A 139 -15.27 11.72 -7.31
N ARG A 140 -14.74 10.49 -7.22
CA ARG A 140 -14.46 9.84 -5.93
C ARG A 140 -13.20 10.38 -5.28
N PHE A 141 -12.22 10.82 -6.07
CA PHE A 141 -10.90 11.21 -5.57
C PHE A 141 -10.89 12.59 -4.92
N PHE A 142 -11.47 13.59 -5.58
CA PHE A 142 -11.44 14.99 -5.12
C PHE A 142 -12.64 15.39 -4.27
N TYR A 143 -13.71 14.58 -4.22
CA TYR A 143 -14.85 14.89 -3.35
C TYR A 143 -14.43 14.89 -1.89
N ARG A 144 -14.66 16.03 -1.22
CA ARG A 144 -14.41 16.22 0.21
C ARG A 144 -15.70 16.06 0.98
N PHE A 145 -15.71 15.14 1.94
CA PHE A 145 -16.84 14.99 2.85
C PHE A 145 -16.97 16.23 3.74
N PRO A 146 -18.20 16.70 4.05
CA PRO A 146 -18.40 17.75 5.04
C PRO A 146 -17.76 17.36 6.38
N GLU A 147 -16.89 18.22 6.92
CA GLU A 147 -16.13 17.96 8.16
C GLU A 147 -15.22 16.72 8.10
N GLY A 148 -14.98 16.18 6.91
CA GLY A 148 -14.16 15.01 6.68
C GLY A 148 -13.01 15.26 5.69
N GLU A 149 -12.51 14.19 5.11
CA GLU A 149 -11.39 14.15 4.17
C GLU A 149 -11.89 13.90 2.74
N SER A 150 -11.15 14.36 1.74
CA SER A 150 -11.16 13.83 0.37
C SER A 150 -10.12 12.71 0.23
N ALA A 151 -10.17 11.92 -0.85
CA ALA A 151 -9.12 10.93 -1.07
C ALA A 151 -7.75 11.59 -1.36
N ALA A 152 -7.75 12.82 -1.90
CA ALA A 152 -6.55 13.64 -2.03
C ALA A 152 -5.91 13.98 -0.67
N ASP A 153 -6.71 14.28 0.36
CA ASP A 153 -6.16 14.52 1.71
C ASP A 153 -5.56 13.23 2.30
N VAL A 154 -6.21 12.09 2.04
CA VAL A 154 -5.67 10.77 2.41
C VAL A 154 -4.34 10.52 1.68
N PHE A 155 -4.23 10.91 0.41
CA PHE A 155 -3.01 10.80 -0.38
C PHE A 155 -1.84 11.56 0.22
N ASP A 156 -2.06 12.78 0.73
CA ASP A 156 -1.00 13.57 1.35
C ASP A 156 -0.48 12.95 2.64
N ARG A 157 -1.37 12.50 3.53
CA ARG A 157 -0.93 11.86 4.79
C ARG A 157 -0.27 10.49 4.55
N VAL A 158 -0.76 9.70 3.60
CA VAL A 158 -0.13 8.43 3.22
C VAL A 158 1.23 8.67 2.56
N SER A 159 1.38 9.72 1.76
CA SER A 159 2.67 10.13 1.21
C SER A 159 3.68 10.42 2.32
N SER A 160 3.29 11.18 3.36
CA SER A 160 4.15 11.43 4.53
C SER A 160 4.55 10.14 5.27
N PHE A 161 3.63 9.17 5.39
CA PHE A 161 3.95 7.86 5.94
C PHE A 161 5.00 7.13 5.11
N LEU A 162 4.86 7.12 3.79
CA LEU A 162 5.83 6.48 2.90
C LEU A 162 7.24 7.07 3.03
N GLU A 163 7.37 8.39 3.17
CA GLU A 163 8.67 9.02 3.45
C GLU A 163 9.30 8.50 4.75
N SER A 164 8.49 8.32 5.80
CA SER A 164 8.95 7.78 7.08
C SER A 164 9.34 6.30 6.97
N LEU A 165 8.56 5.53 6.21
CA LEU A 165 8.82 4.12 5.93
C LEU A 165 10.13 3.95 5.16
N TRP A 166 10.32 4.71 4.09
CA TRP A 166 11.55 4.67 3.30
C TRP A 166 12.77 5.03 4.14
N ARG A 167 12.66 6.06 4.99
CA ARG A 167 13.73 6.43 5.92
C ARG A 167 14.05 5.32 6.92
N ASP A 168 13.05 4.61 7.43
CA ASP A 168 13.27 3.48 8.33
C ASP A 168 13.96 2.30 7.63
N ILE A 169 13.62 2.04 6.36
CA ILE A 169 14.28 1.06 5.50
C ILE A 169 15.74 1.48 5.22
N ASP A 170 15.98 2.73 4.82
CA ASP A 170 17.31 3.25 4.46
C ASP A 170 18.28 3.26 5.62
N LEU A 171 17.77 3.58 6.82
CA LEU A 171 18.54 3.54 8.05
C LEU A 171 18.65 2.13 8.63
N ASN A 172 18.14 1.11 7.94
CA ASN A 172 18.17 -0.29 8.33
C ASN A 172 17.58 -0.54 9.74
N ARG A 173 16.59 0.27 10.15
CA ARG A 173 16.02 0.22 11.51
C ARG A 173 15.15 -1.00 11.76
N LEU A 174 14.71 -1.66 10.69
CA LEU A 174 13.79 -2.78 10.73
C LEU A 174 14.48 -4.13 10.44
N HIS A 175 15.74 -4.14 10.01
CA HIS A 175 16.51 -5.36 9.83
C HIS A 175 17.39 -5.62 11.04
N SER A 176 17.27 -6.81 11.63
CA SER A 176 18.19 -7.28 12.65
C SER A 176 19.39 -8.03 12.05
N ASP A 177 19.21 -8.67 10.90
CA ASP A 177 20.21 -9.46 10.19
C ASP A 177 19.95 -9.39 8.67
N SER A 178 20.99 -9.18 7.86
CA SER A 178 20.90 -9.13 6.39
C SER A 178 20.60 -10.49 5.75
N SER A 179 20.77 -11.58 6.50
CA SER A 179 20.43 -12.93 6.04
C SER A 179 18.93 -13.25 6.17
N GLN A 180 18.13 -12.40 6.81
CA GLN A 180 16.71 -12.67 7.08
C GLN A 180 15.77 -11.94 6.11
N ASP A 181 14.75 -12.67 5.62
CA ASP A 181 13.67 -12.09 4.82
C ASP A 181 12.79 -11.21 5.73
N LEU A 182 12.81 -9.88 5.51
CA LEU A 182 11.92 -8.94 6.20
C LEU A 182 10.59 -8.81 5.46
N ASN A 183 9.48 -8.96 6.17
CA ASN A 183 8.13 -8.76 5.63
C ASN A 183 7.41 -7.68 6.47
N LEU A 184 6.94 -6.62 5.81
CA LEU A 184 6.15 -5.58 6.45
C LEU A 184 4.67 -5.90 6.26
N ILE A 185 3.90 -5.94 7.35
CA ILE A 185 2.46 -6.20 7.30
C ILE A 185 1.73 -4.94 7.78
N ILE A 186 0.95 -4.32 6.91
CA ILE A 186 0.26 -3.05 7.15
C ILE A 186 -1.24 -3.33 7.24
N ILE A 187 -1.79 -3.26 8.45
CA ILE A 187 -3.20 -3.48 8.73
C ILE A 187 -3.93 -2.14 8.74
N SER A 188 -4.76 -1.92 7.73
CA SER A 188 -5.38 -0.63 7.42
C SER A 188 -6.81 -0.83 6.89
N HIS A 189 -7.26 0.08 6.03
CA HIS A 189 -8.63 0.23 5.56
C HIS A 189 -8.69 0.25 4.03
N GLY A 190 -9.90 0.26 3.48
CA GLY A 190 -10.11 0.09 2.04
C GLY A 190 -9.52 1.24 1.22
N LEU A 191 -9.91 2.49 1.52
CA LEU A 191 -9.41 3.63 0.76
C LEU A 191 -7.91 3.88 1.02
N ALA A 192 -7.50 3.86 2.29
CA ALA A 192 -6.11 4.09 2.67
C ALA A 192 -5.14 3.12 1.97
N SER A 193 -5.52 1.84 1.84
CA SER A 193 -4.70 0.84 1.14
C SER A 193 -4.64 1.09 -0.38
N ARG A 194 -5.76 1.50 -1.01
CA ARG A 194 -5.75 1.89 -2.42
C ARG A 194 -4.88 3.12 -2.68
N VAL A 195 -4.96 4.11 -1.79
CA VAL A 195 -4.14 5.32 -1.87
C VAL A 195 -2.66 4.99 -1.67
N PHE A 196 -2.33 4.06 -0.77
CA PHE A 196 -0.98 3.53 -0.63
C PHE A 196 -0.47 2.95 -1.95
N LEU A 197 -1.25 2.08 -2.59
CA LEU A 197 -0.88 1.47 -3.88
C LEU A 197 -0.72 2.53 -4.99
N MET A 198 -1.67 3.46 -5.08
CA MET A 198 -1.59 4.59 -6.02
C MET A 198 -0.30 5.37 -5.85
N LYS A 199 0.04 5.77 -4.62
CA LYS A 199 1.25 6.54 -4.35
C LYS A 199 2.51 5.71 -4.61
N TRP A 200 2.51 4.43 -4.26
CA TRP A 200 3.65 3.54 -4.47
C TRP A 200 3.96 3.33 -5.95
N PHE A 201 2.94 2.95 -6.73
CA PHE A 201 3.08 2.64 -8.14
C PHE A 201 2.97 3.87 -9.05
N LYS A 202 2.76 5.06 -8.46
CA LYS A 202 2.60 6.33 -9.17
C LYS A 202 1.44 6.30 -10.16
N TRP A 203 0.35 5.62 -9.79
CA TRP A 203 -0.84 5.57 -10.61
C TRP A 203 -1.52 6.94 -10.69
N THR A 204 -2.12 7.23 -11.84
CA THR A 204 -2.88 8.45 -12.07
C THR A 204 -4.18 8.46 -11.25
N VAL A 205 -4.80 9.63 -11.13
CA VAL A 205 -6.12 9.74 -10.48
C VAL A 205 -7.15 8.88 -11.21
N GLU A 206 -7.16 8.89 -12.54
CA GLU A 206 -8.10 8.07 -13.34
C GLU A 206 -7.90 6.57 -13.11
N GLN A 207 -6.64 6.12 -13.03
CA GLN A 207 -6.33 4.74 -12.68
C GLN A 207 -6.84 4.40 -11.28
N PHE A 208 -6.66 5.28 -10.31
CA PHE A 208 -7.15 5.10 -8.96
C PHE A 208 -8.68 5.01 -8.89
N GLU A 209 -9.41 5.81 -9.65
CA GLU A 209 -10.87 5.84 -9.59
C GLU A 209 -11.52 4.51 -10.02
N ARG A 210 -10.84 3.74 -10.86
CA ARG A 210 -11.23 2.38 -11.28
C ARG A 210 -11.01 1.32 -10.20
N LEU A 211 -10.15 1.58 -9.22
CA LEU A 211 -9.78 0.58 -8.22
C LEU A 211 -10.94 0.24 -7.29
N ASN A 212 -11.13 -1.06 -7.07
CA ASN A 212 -12.10 -1.61 -6.13
C ASN A 212 -11.52 -1.69 -4.71
N ASN A 213 -12.36 -1.39 -3.71
CA ASN A 213 -11.97 -1.54 -2.32
C ASN A 213 -11.65 -3.01 -2.02
N LEU A 214 -10.61 -3.24 -1.22
CA LEU A 214 -10.30 -4.54 -0.65
C LEU A 214 -11.52 -5.08 0.12
N GLY A 215 -11.82 -6.36 0.03
CA GLY A 215 -12.73 -7.08 0.93
C GLY A 215 -12.21 -7.13 2.37
N ASN A 216 -13.06 -7.49 3.33
CA ASN A 216 -12.65 -7.63 4.73
C ASN A 216 -11.60 -8.74 4.88
N CYS A 217 -10.50 -8.46 5.58
CA CYS A 217 -9.33 -9.34 5.67
C CYS A 217 -8.68 -9.75 4.33
N GLU A 218 -9.01 -9.08 3.21
CA GLU A 218 -8.29 -9.27 1.96
C GLU A 218 -6.83 -8.83 2.12
N ILE A 219 -5.93 -9.62 1.52
CA ILE A 219 -4.49 -9.45 1.58
C ILE A 219 -4.01 -9.07 0.18
N ARG A 220 -3.30 -7.95 0.06
CA ARG A 220 -2.58 -7.58 -1.17
C ARG A 220 -1.09 -7.53 -0.91
N VAL A 221 -0.37 -8.44 -1.55
CA VAL A 221 1.08 -8.63 -1.40
C VAL A 221 1.83 -7.89 -2.50
N MET A 222 2.71 -6.98 -2.10
CA MET A 222 3.74 -6.42 -2.96
C MET A 222 5.04 -7.11 -2.63
N GLU A 223 5.64 -7.82 -3.59
CA GLU A 223 6.89 -8.54 -3.40
C GLU A 223 7.99 -7.91 -4.24
N LEU A 224 9.20 -7.83 -3.69
CA LEU A 224 10.37 -7.30 -4.36
C LEU A 224 10.82 -8.27 -5.46
N GLY A 225 10.74 -7.83 -6.71
CA GLY A 225 11.22 -8.55 -7.87
C GLY A 225 12.75 -8.57 -7.97
N HIS A 226 13.26 -9.39 -8.88
CA HIS A 226 14.69 -9.52 -9.18
C HIS A 226 15.30 -8.21 -9.69
N GLY A 227 14.49 -7.37 -10.35
CA GLY A 227 14.87 -6.03 -10.82
C GLY A 227 15.00 -4.96 -9.72
N GLY A 228 14.67 -5.28 -8.46
CA GLY A 228 14.73 -4.35 -7.33
C GLY A 228 13.54 -3.40 -7.22
N GLU A 229 12.45 -3.71 -7.91
CA GLU A 229 11.15 -3.03 -7.84
C GLU A 229 10.10 -3.95 -7.22
N TYR A 230 9.12 -3.38 -6.53
CA TYR A 230 8.01 -4.18 -5.99
C TYR A 230 6.97 -4.45 -7.07
N SER A 231 6.35 -5.62 -7.04
CA SER A 231 5.29 -6.01 -7.95
C SER A 231 4.15 -6.72 -7.22
N LEU A 232 2.92 -6.47 -7.66
CA LEU A 232 1.74 -7.27 -7.29
C LEU A 232 1.69 -8.60 -8.07
N ALA A 233 2.19 -8.65 -9.30
CA ALA A 233 2.04 -9.80 -10.20
C ALA A 233 2.86 -11.05 -9.80
N ILE A 234 3.67 -10.97 -8.73
CA ILE A 234 4.39 -12.13 -8.18
C ILE A 234 3.44 -13.05 -7.40
N ASN A 235 2.47 -12.48 -6.68
CA ASN A 235 1.61 -13.22 -5.76
C ASN A 235 0.12 -13.21 -6.17
N HIS A 236 -0.24 -12.46 -7.22
CA HIS A 236 -1.61 -12.30 -7.67
C HIS A 236 -1.71 -12.56 -9.17
N SER A 237 -2.76 -13.28 -9.56
CA SER A 237 -3.10 -13.58 -10.95
C SER A 237 -3.61 -12.35 -11.71
N ASP A 238 -3.60 -12.40 -13.04
CA ASP A 238 -4.15 -11.33 -13.88
C ASP A 238 -5.65 -11.13 -13.60
N GLU A 239 -6.37 -12.23 -13.38
CA GLU A 239 -7.79 -12.23 -13.07
C GLU A 239 -8.08 -11.46 -11.77
N GLU A 240 -7.30 -11.70 -10.71
CA GLU A 240 -7.42 -10.95 -9.44
C GLU A 240 -7.10 -9.47 -9.63
N LEU A 241 -6.03 -9.15 -10.38
CA LEU A 241 -5.65 -7.76 -10.63
C LEU A 241 -6.72 -7.00 -11.44
N LEU A 242 -7.33 -7.65 -12.43
CA LEU A 242 -8.47 -7.10 -13.18
C LEU A 242 -9.69 -6.90 -12.28
N GLU A 243 -10.02 -7.87 -11.42
CA GLU A 243 -11.11 -7.76 -10.44
C GLU A 243 -10.88 -6.58 -9.48
N TRP A 244 -9.63 -6.25 -9.15
CA TRP A 244 -9.29 -5.08 -8.35
C TRP A 244 -9.38 -3.75 -9.10
N GLY A 245 -9.65 -3.78 -10.40
CA GLY A 245 -9.81 -2.61 -11.25
C GLY A 245 -8.53 -2.11 -11.91
N LEU A 246 -7.45 -2.90 -11.91
CA LEU A 246 -6.26 -2.56 -12.68
C LEU A 246 -6.56 -2.71 -14.18
N SER A 247 -6.09 -1.78 -15.00
CA SER A 247 -6.20 -1.91 -16.46
C SER A 247 -5.13 -2.87 -17.00
N PRO A 248 -5.29 -3.40 -18.22
CA PRO A 248 -4.28 -4.26 -18.85
C PRO A 248 -2.87 -3.66 -18.86
N GLU A 249 -2.76 -2.34 -19.03
CA GLU A 249 -1.50 -1.61 -19.02
C GLU A 249 -0.87 -1.58 -17.62
N MET A 250 -1.68 -1.38 -16.58
CA MET A 250 -1.21 -1.44 -15.19
C MET A 250 -0.71 -2.85 -14.86
N ILE A 251 -1.39 -3.90 -15.32
CA ILE A 251 -0.98 -5.30 -15.12
C ILE A 251 0.33 -5.58 -15.85
N LYS A 252 0.47 -5.09 -17.08
CA LYS A 252 1.73 -5.20 -17.84
C LYS A 252 2.90 -4.52 -17.12
N ASP A 253 2.68 -3.35 -16.53
CA ASP A 253 3.66 -2.67 -15.68
C ASP A 253 4.02 -3.52 -14.45
N GLN A 254 3.02 -4.10 -13.76
CA GLN A 254 3.30 -4.98 -12.63
C GLN A 254 4.15 -6.20 -13.03
N LYS A 255 3.87 -6.83 -14.17
CA LYS A 255 4.69 -7.95 -14.67
C LYS A 255 6.11 -7.52 -15.02
N TRP A 256 6.27 -6.38 -15.66
CA TRP A 256 7.60 -5.87 -16.00
C TRP A 256 8.45 -5.59 -14.75
N ARG A 257 7.86 -5.08 -13.67
CA ARG A 257 8.57 -4.81 -12.39
C ARG A 257 9.19 -6.05 -11.73
N ILE A 258 8.79 -7.25 -12.13
CA ILE A 258 9.38 -8.50 -11.60
C ILE A 258 10.85 -8.59 -11.99
N ASP A 259 11.18 -8.32 -13.25
CA ASP A 259 12.52 -8.51 -13.82
C ASP A 259 13.17 -7.22 -14.35
N GLY A 260 12.38 -6.15 -14.52
CA GLY A 260 12.80 -4.88 -15.09
C GLY A 260 13.86 -4.18 -14.25
N ASN A 261 14.97 -3.82 -14.87
CA ASN A 261 16.04 -3.07 -14.21
C ASN A 261 15.67 -1.58 -14.15
N LYS A 262 16.03 -0.91 -13.05
CA LYS A 262 15.90 0.55 -12.89
C LYS A 262 16.56 1.36 -14.01
N ALA A 263 17.61 0.82 -14.64
CA ALA A 263 18.27 1.46 -15.78
C ALA A 263 17.35 1.61 -17.01
N ASP A 264 16.39 0.69 -17.19
CA ASP A 264 15.49 0.65 -18.34
C ASP A 264 14.14 1.34 -18.03
N TRP A 265 14.06 2.03 -16.88
CA TRP A 265 12.83 2.65 -16.40
C TRP A 265 12.27 3.69 -17.37
N ASN A 266 13.13 4.48 -18.01
CA ASN A 266 12.69 5.51 -18.95
C ASN A 266 12.04 4.90 -20.21
N ASP A 267 12.57 3.79 -20.71
CA ASP A 267 12.04 3.08 -21.87
C ASP A 267 10.72 2.36 -21.54
N HIS A 268 10.62 1.80 -20.33
CA HIS A 268 9.36 1.21 -19.84
C HIS A 268 8.29 2.27 -19.57
N CYS A 269 8.66 3.43 -19.01
CA CYS A 269 7.75 4.54 -18.74
C CYS A 269 7.22 5.23 -20.01
N ALA A 270 7.62 4.82 -21.21
CA ALA A 270 7.06 5.35 -22.45
C ALA A 270 5.51 5.26 -22.47
N TRP A 271 4.91 4.22 -21.88
CA TRP A 271 3.44 4.14 -21.78
C TRP A 271 2.85 5.16 -20.80
N TYR A 272 3.54 5.42 -19.68
CA TYR A 272 3.11 6.43 -18.70
C TYR A 272 3.25 7.83 -19.31
N LEU A 273 4.35 8.12 -20.01
CA LEU A 273 4.53 9.37 -20.74
C LEU A 273 3.45 9.56 -21.82
N ARG A 274 3.17 8.52 -22.62
CA ARG A 274 2.10 8.52 -23.62
C ARG A 274 0.69 8.72 -23.03
N SER A 275 0.49 8.50 -21.74
CA SER A 275 -0.79 8.80 -21.08
C SER A 275 -1.00 10.29 -20.79
N PHE A 276 0.07 11.11 -20.86
CA PHE A 276 0.01 12.57 -20.64
C PHE A 276 0.30 13.37 -21.91
N PHE A 277 1.05 12.80 -22.83
CA PHE A 277 1.40 13.42 -24.11
C PHE A 277 0.75 12.63 -25.23
N ASP A 278 -0.14 13.29 -25.97
CA ASP A 278 -0.58 12.83 -27.28
C ASP A 278 0.65 12.92 -28.20
N TYR A 279 1.39 11.83 -28.34
CA TYR A 279 2.43 11.74 -29.35
C TYR A 279 1.75 11.63 -30.73
N GLU A 280 1.22 12.74 -31.24
CA GLU A 280 1.36 12.98 -32.66
C GLU A 280 2.85 13.23 -32.90
N SER A 281 3.41 12.56 -33.90
CA SER A 281 4.83 12.51 -34.17
C SER A 281 5.38 13.89 -34.53
N ASP A 282 5.83 14.66 -33.55
CA ASP A 282 6.76 15.75 -33.81
C ASP A 282 8.16 15.13 -33.90
N SER A 283 8.55 14.73 -35.12
CA SER A 283 9.96 14.54 -35.43
C SER A 283 10.68 15.86 -35.16
N GLU A 284 11.80 15.81 -34.44
CA GLU A 284 12.70 16.95 -34.20
C GLU A 284 13.28 17.60 -35.50
N ASP A 285 12.83 17.17 -36.68
CA ASP A 285 13.22 17.70 -37.99
C ASP A 285 12.55 19.05 -38.35
N ASP A 286 11.53 19.51 -37.62
CA ASP A 286 10.84 20.78 -37.90
C ASP A 286 11.41 22.00 -37.14
N VAL A 287 12.41 21.80 -36.26
CA VAL A 287 13.02 22.91 -35.50
C VAL A 287 14.21 23.57 -36.23
N GLU A 288 14.71 22.98 -37.33
CA GLU A 288 15.80 23.58 -38.14
C GLU A 288 15.33 24.36 -39.39
N ARG A 289 14.03 24.61 -39.56
CA ARG A 289 13.52 25.48 -40.64
C ARG A 289 12.60 26.58 -40.11
N SER A 290 13.19 27.60 -39.51
CA SER A 290 12.61 28.96 -39.42
C SER A 290 13.71 30.01 -39.29
#